data_AF-A0A538SA36-F1
#
_entry.id   AF-A0A538SA36-F1
#
_cell.length_a   1.000
_cell.length_b   1.000
_cell.length_c   1.000
_cell.angle_alpha   90.00
_cell.angle_beta   90.00
_cell.angle_gamma   90.00
#
_symmetry.space_group_name_H-M   'P 1'
#
loop_
_entity.id
_entity.type
_entity.pdbx_description
1 polymer ?
#
loop_
_entity_poly.entity_id
_entity_poly.type
_entity_poly.pdbx_seq_one_letter_code
_entity_poly.pdbx_strand_id
1 'polypeptide(L)'
;MPELLSAVLELTLEWAPAPRAVVLAGSHAGGEAVWIEHRGGLVSLSDIDLYVLLDDDGECRAARARSRDSLKVLARRCLAFGLAAPLEVGFHTPSGIQRLPARPGTIELS
;
A
#
# COMPACT_ATOMS: atom_id res chain seq x y z
N MET A 1 -11.06 4.76 -9.43
CA MET A 1 -9.59 4.57 -9.42
C MET A 1 -8.90 5.44 -8.38
N PRO A 2 -9.12 6.78 -8.33
CA PRO A 2 -8.48 7.63 -7.31
C PRO A 2 -8.89 7.24 -5.88
N GLU A 3 -10.16 6.88 -5.69
CA GLU A 3 -10.76 6.58 -4.39
C GLU A 3 -10.14 5.36 -3.70
N LEU A 4 -9.80 4.30 -4.45
CA LEU A 4 -9.13 3.11 -3.90
C LEU A 4 -7.74 3.49 -3.37
N LEU A 5 -6.94 4.18 -4.19
CA LEU A 5 -5.59 4.56 -3.79
C LEU A 5 -5.61 5.55 -2.61
N SER A 6 -6.51 6.53 -2.61
CA SER A 6 -6.70 7.44 -1.48
C SER A 6 -7.04 6.69 -0.18
N ALA A 7 -7.98 5.76 -0.21
CA ALA A 7 -8.36 5.00 0.98
C ALA A 7 -7.23 4.08 1.49
N VAL A 8 -6.46 3.49 0.58
CA VAL A 8 -5.28 2.68 0.94
C VAL A 8 -4.17 3.56 1.51
N LEU A 9 -3.97 4.76 0.98
CA LEU A 9 -3.01 5.73 1.52
C LEU A 9 -3.41 6.17 2.93
N GLU A 10 -4.68 6.51 3.16
CA GLU A 10 -5.20 6.85 4.49
C GLU A 10 -4.97 5.71 5.50
N LEU A 11 -5.30 4.46 5.11
CA LEU A 11 -5.01 3.28 5.93
C LEU A 11 -3.51 3.13 6.22
N THR A 12 -2.66 3.41 5.23
CA THR A 12 -1.20 3.33 5.38
C THR A 12 -0.69 4.39 6.37
N LEU A 13 -1.29 5.59 6.35
CA LEU A 13 -0.97 6.67 7.28
C LEU A 13 -1.43 6.36 8.72
N GLU A 14 -2.46 5.54 8.93
CA GLU A 14 -2.78 5.02 10.27
C GLU A 14 -1.64 4.16 10.84
N TRP A 15 -0.94 3.42 9.97
CA TRP A 15 0.21 2.60 10.37
C TRP A 15 1.52 3.40 10.44
N ALA A 16 1.66 4.46 9.65
CA ALA A 16 2.84 5.30 9.58
C ALA A 16 2.40 6.76 9.44
N PRO A 17 2.15 7.49 10.55
CA PRO A 17 1.52 8.82 10.50
C PRO A 17 2.33 9.92 9.84
N ALA A 18 3.65 9.79 9.80
CA ALA A 18 4.56 10.78 9.24
C ALA A 18 5.64 10.09 8.40
N PRO A 19 5.27 9.44 7.28
CA PRO A 19 6.26 8.83 6.42
C PRO A 19 7.02 9.93 5.67
N ARG A 20 8.28 9.66 5.34
CA ARG A 20 9.06 10.53 4.45
C ARG A 20 8.52 10.53 3.04
N ALA A 21 8.05 9.36 2.60
CA ALA A 21 7.48 9.13 1.29
C ALA A 21 6.65 7.84 1.32
N VAL A 22 5.65 7.75 0.44
CA VAL A 22 4.97 6.50 0.11
C VAL A 22 5.18 6.24 -1.36
N VAL A 23 5.57 5.02 -1.71
CA VAL A 23 5.88 4.62 -3.08
C VAL A 23 4.89 3.55 -3.51
N LEU A 24 4.18 3.79 -4.60
CA LEU A 24 3.33 2.81 -5.26
C LEU A 24 4.18 2.02 -6.26
N ALA A 25 4.06 0.70 -6.24
CA ALA A 25 4.75 -0.19 -7.16
C ALA A 25 3.78 -1.16 -7.85
N GLY A 26 4.29 -1.92 -8.80
CA GLY A 26 3.58 -3.03 -9.41
C GLY A 26 2.50 -2.59 -10.40
N SER A 27 1.49 -3.44 -10.55
CA SER A 27 0.48 -3.31 -11.61
C SER A 27 -0.32 -2.00 -11.54
N HIS A 28 -0.60 -1.48 -10.34
CA HIS A 28 -1.30 -0.20 -10.18
C HIS A 28 -0.44 1.00 -10.61
N ALA A 29 0.86 0.98 -10.31
CA ALA A 29 1.78 2.02 -10.77
C ALA A 29 2.04 1.93 -12.29
N GLY A 30 2.03 0.73 -12.86
CA GLY A 30 2.17 0.51 -14.30
C GLY A 30 0.92 0.76 -15.14
N GLY A 31 -0.26 0.93 -14.51
CA GLY A 31 -1.54 0.98 -15.21
C GLY A 31 -2.01 -0.37 -15.77
N GLU A 32 -1.44 -1.47 -15.27
CA GLU A 32 -1.69 -2.86 -15.69
C GLU A 32 -2.61 -3.61 -14.71
N ALA A 33 -3.13 -2.92 -13.68
CA ALA A 33 -4.04 -3.50 -12.71
C ALA A 33 -5.31 -4.05 -13.39
N VAL A 34 -5.76 -5.21 -12.94
CA VAL A 34 -6.96 -5.90 -13.43
C VAL A 34 -8.18 -5.42 -12.65
N TRP A 35 -9.18 -4.93 -13.36
CA TRP A 35 -10.42 -4.41 -12.78
C TRP A 35 -11.63 -5.16 -13.32
N ILE A 36 -12.65 -5.31 -12.48
CA ILE A 36 -13.97 -5.84 -12.85
C ILE A 36 -15.07 -4.91 -12.34
N GLU A 37 -16.22 -4.93 -13.00
CA GLU A 37 -17.46 -4.40 -12.41
C GLU A 37 -18.10 -5.47 -11.51
N HIS A 38 -18.40 -5.10 -10.27
CA HIS A 38 -19.10 -5.96 -9.32
C HIS A 38 -20.11 -5.13 -8.52
N ARG A 39 -21.39 -5.55 -8.57
CA ARG A 39 -22.50 -4.87 -7.85
C ARG A 39 -22.58 -3.36 -8.11
N GLY A 40 -22.29 -2.93 -9.34
CA GLY A 40 -22.33 -1.53 -9.75
C GLY A 40 -21.12 -0.68 -9.34
N GLY A 41 -20.07 -1.29 -8.78
CA GLY A 41 -18.80 -0.63 -8.46
C GLY A 41 -17.62 -1.30 -9.15
N LEU A 42 -16.54 -0.53 -9.37
CA LEU A 42 -15.28 -1.05 -9.90
C LEU A 42 -14.47 -1.69 -8.78
N VAL A 43 -13.98 -2.91 -8.99
CA VAL A 43 -13.20 -3.68 -8.02
C VAL A 43 -11.89 -4.14 -8.66
N SER A 44 -10.75 -3.88 -8.00
CA SER A 44 -9.43 -4.38 -8.39
C SER A 44 -9.26 -5.83 -7.96
N LEU A 45 -8.80 -6.66 -8.89
CA LEU A 45 -8.32 -8.03 -8.66
C LEU A 45 -6.80 -8.12 -8.59
N SER A 46 -6.10 -7.03 -8.91
CA SER A 46 -4.66 -6.90 -8.70
C SER A 46 -4.35 -6.44 -7.29
N ASP A 47 -3.31 -7.03 -6.71
CA ASP A 47 -2.66 -6.60 -5.48
C ASP A 47 -2.16 -5.17 -5.57
N ILE A 48 -2.06 -4.50 -4.42
CA ILE A 48 -1.43 -3.19 -4.30
C ILE A 48 -0.11 -3.36 -3.53
N ASP A 49 0.99 -2.96 -4.16
CA ASP A 49 2.32 -2.89 -3.56
C ASP A 49 2.62 -1.45 -3.10
N LEU A 50 2.81 -1.25 -1.80
CA LEU A 50 3.29 0.01 -1.23
C LEU A 50 4.61 -0.16 -0.49
N TYR A 51 5.51 0.80 -0.67
CA TYR A 51 6.67 0.99 0.21
C TYR A 51 6.52 2.30 0.98
N VAL A 52 6.58 2.21 2.29
CA VAL A 52 6.54 3.36 3.21
C VAL A 52 7.95 3.63 3.67
N LEU A 53 8.45 4.83 3.39
CA LEU A 53 9.77 5.26 3.81
C LEU A 53 9.71 5.97 5.16
N LEU A 54 10.46 5.48 6.13
CA LEU A 54 10.51 5.96 7.53
C LEU A 54 11.92 6.34 7.91
N ASP A 55 12.11 7.15 8.94
CA ASP A 55 13.43 7.68 9.28
C ASP A 55 14.37 6.60 9.82
N ASP A 56 13.85 5.68 10.64
CA ASP A 56 14.65 4.65 11.27
C ASP A 56 13.93 3.29 11.45
N ASP A 57 14.71 2.30 11.89
CA ASP A 57 14.21 0.93 12.08
C ASP A 57 13.21 0.81 13.25
N GLY A 58 13.27 1.71 14.22
CA GLY A 58 12.31 1.80 15.33
C GLY A 58 10.93 2.15 14.84
N GLU A 59 10.82 3.18 14.00
CA GLU A 59 9.58 3.54 13.32
C GLU A 59 9.06 2.40 12.45
N CYS A 60 9.96 1.76 11.68
CA CYS A 60 9.58 0.62 10.85
C CYS A 60 9.01 -0.54 11.68
N ARG A 61 9.58 -0.84 12.86
CA ARG A 61 9.05 -1.87 13.76
C ARG A 61 7.70 -1.47 14.33
N ALA A 62 7.52 -0.21 14.73
CA ALA A 62 6.25 0.29 15.26
C ALA A 62 5.14 0.25 14.21
N ALA A 63 5.44 0.65 12.97
CA ALA A 63 4.49 0.60 11.86
C ALA A 63 4.07 -0.84 11.52
N ARG A 64 5.02 -1.78 11.48
CA ARG A 64 4.73 -3.22 11.33
C ARG A 64 3.89 -3.78 12.48
N ALA A 65 4.03 -3.27 13.70
CA ALA A 65 3.18 -3.70 14.81
C ALA A 65 1.74 -3.22 14.60
N ARG A 66 1.54 -1.92 14.30
CA ARG A 66 0.23 -1.34 14.01
C ARG A 66 -0.47 -2.01 12.82
N SER A 67 0.26 -2.33 11.76
CA SER A 67 -0.31 -3.02 10.60
C SER A 67 -0.74 -4.45 10.92
N ARG A 68 0.04 -5.17 11.73
CA ARG A 68 -0.34 -6.52 12.20
C ARG A 68 -1.59 -6.52 13.07
N ASP A 69 -1.74 -5.52 13.94
CA ASP A 69 -2.95 -5.39 14.77
C ASP A 69 -4.22 -5.15 13.93
N SER A 70 -4.04 -4.59 12.72
CA SER A 70 -5.12 -4.32 11.77
C SER A 70 -5.57 -5.54 10.95
N LEU A 71 -4.84 -6.67 11.00
CA LEU A 71 -5.10 -7.84 10.15
C LEU A 71 -6.53 -8.40 10.28
N LYS A 72 -7.12 -8.32 11.48
CA LYS A 72 -8.47 -8.83 11.76
C LYS A 72 -9.57 -8.11 10.95
N VAL A 73 -9.33 -6.86 10.56
CA VAL A 73 -10.30 -6.03 9.83
C VAL A 73 -9.84 -5.66 8.42
N LEU A 74 -8.57 -5.94 8.09
CA LEU A 74 -7.94 -5.50 6.85
C LEU A 74 -8.68 -6.00 5.60
N ALA A 75 -9.00 -7.28 5.53
CA ALA A 75 -9.70 -7.85 4.37
C ALA A 75 -11.07 -7.18 4.12
N ARG A 76 -11.81 -6.87 5.19
CA ARG A 76 -13.10 -6.16 5.09
C ARG A 76 -12.91 -4.72 4.62
N ARG A 77 -11.87 -4.03 5.11
CA ARG A 77 -11.55 -2.66 4.69
C ARG A 77 -11.13 -2.62 3.22
N CYS A 78 -10.21 -3.49 2.80
CA CYS A 78 -9.80 -3.61 1.40
C CYS A 78 -11.00 -3.83 0.48
N LEU A 79 -11.89 -4.78 0.81
CA LEU A 79 -13.08 -5.01 0.00
C LEU A 79 -14.00 -3.79 -0.06
N ALA A 80 -14.17 -3.06 1.06
CA ALA A 80 -14.94 -1.82 1.09
C ALA A 80 -14.33 -0.69 0.24
N PHE A 81 -13.02 -0.71 0.03
CA PHE A 81 -12.32 0.23 -0.86
C PHE A 81 -12.40 -0.19 -2.34
N GLY A 82 -12.93 -1.37 -2.64
CA GLY A 82 -12.91 -1.94 -3.99
C GLY A 82 -11.64 -2.73 -4.30
N LEU A 83 -10.96 -3.29 -3.31
CA LEU A 83 -9.82 -4.19 -3.48
C LEU A 83 -10.19 -5.62 -3.07
N ALA A 84 -10.27 -6.51 -4.05
CA ALA A 84 -10.50 -7.94 -3.86
C ALA A 84 -9.21 -8.77 -4.01
N ALA A 85 -8.07 -8.17 -3.65
CA ALA A 85 -6.74 -8.74 -3.71
C ALA A 85 -5.92 -8.32 -2.47
N PRO A 86 -4.72 -8.90 -2.26
CA PRO A 86 -3.85 -8.49 -1.16
C PRO A 86 -3.46 -7.00 -1.22
N LEU A 87 -3.28 -6.41 -0.05
CA LEU A 87 -2.57 -5.14 0.13
C LEU A 87 -1.21 -5.47 0.76
N GLU A 88 -0.14 -5.27 0.01
CA GLU A 88 1.23 -5.50 0.45
C GLU A 88 1.89 -4.18 0.83
N VAL A 89 2.30 -4.04 2.09
CA VAL A 89 2.96 -2.81 2.58
C VAL A 89 4.30 -3.15 3.22
N GLY A 90 5.38 -2.68 2.58
CA GLY A 90 6.75 -2.74 3.09
C GLY A 90 7.12 -1.45 3.82
N PHE A 91 7.61 -1.56 5.06
CA PHE A 91 8.15 -0.41 5.82
C PHE A 91 9.68 -0.41 5.76
N HIS A 92 10.28 0.64 5.21
CA HIS A 92 11.71 0.70 4.92
C HIS A 92 12.33 2.01 5.39
N THR A 93 13.59 1.96 5.79
CA THR A 93 14.44 3.15 5.88
C THR A 93 14.97 3.53 4.49
N PRO A 94 15.47 4.76 4.28
CA PRO A 94 16.13 5.15 3.02
C PRO A 94 17.26 4.21 2.62
N SER A 95 18.06 3.73 3.58
CA SER A 95 19.15 2.78 3.30
C SER A 95 18.65 1.35 3.08
N GLY A 96 17.49 1.01 3.63
CA GLY A 96 16.84 -0.29 3.43
C GLY A 96 16.22 -0.42 2.04
N ILE A 97 15.53 0.60 1.55
CA ILE A 97 14.86 0.56 0.24
C ILE A 97 15.86 0.47 -0.93
N GLN A 98 17.03 1.12 -0.80
CA GLN A 98 18.10 1.07 -1.80
C GLN A 98 18.69 -0.34 -2.03
N ARG A 99 18.47 -1.26 -1.09
CA ARG A 99 18.94 -2.66 -1.20
C ARG A 99 17.90 -3.56 -1.88
N LEU A 100 16.70 -3.07 -2.15
CA LEU A 100 15.69 -3.81 -2.88
C LEU A 100 16.06 -3.86 -4.37
N PRO A 101 15.73 -4.96 -5.07
CA PRO A 101 15.85 -4.99 -6.52
C PRO A 101 14.93 -3.93 -7.14
N ALA A 102 15.33 -3.38 -8.29
CA ALA A 102 14.49 -2.46 -9.05
C ALA A 102 13.15 -3.13 -9.38
N ARG A 103 12.04 -2.42 -9.11
CA ARG A 103 10.68 -2.87 -9.38
C ARG A 103 10.14 -2.12 -10.61
N PRO A 104 9.73 -2.82 -11.69
CA PRO A 104 9.03 -2.19 -12.81
C PRO A 104 7.77 -1.48 -12.34
N GLY A 105 7.45 -0.31 -12.94
CA GLY A 105 6.28 0.48 -12.58
C GLY A 105 6.34 0.96 -11.12
N THR A 106 7.16 1.97 -10.85
CA THR A 106 7.28 2.56 -9.50
C THR A 106 6.98 4.06 -9.60
N ILE A 107 6.09 4.56 -8.75
CA ILE A 107 5.69 5.97 -8.67
C ILE A 107 5.84 6.43 -7.22
N GLU A 108 6.55 7.54 -7.01
CA GLU A 108 6.61 8.21 -5.72
C GLU A 108 5.36 9.06 -5.50
N LEU A 109 4.74 8.94 -4.32
CA LEU A 109 3.58 9.71 -3.90
C LEU A 109 4.04 10.68 -2.80
N SER A 110 4.06 11.97 -3.13
CA SER A 110 4.49 13.09 -2.28
C SER A 110 3.32 13.99 -1.88
#